data_AF-A0A1Y1Q2K4-F1
#
_entry.id   AF-A0A1Y1Q2K4-F1
#
_cell.length_a   1.000
_cell.length_b   1.000
_cell.length_c   1.000
_cell.angle_alpha   90.00
_cell.angle_beta   90.00
_cell.angle_gamma   90.00
#
_symmetry.space_group_name_H-M   'P 1'
#
loop_
_entity.id
_entity.type
_entity.pdbx_description
1 polymer ?
#
loop_
_entity_poly.entity_id
_entity_poly.type
_entity_poly.pdbx_seq_one_letter_code
_entity_poly.pdbx_strand_id
1 'polypeptide(L)'
;MKFPVVSIGEKTEGGQNALLTPLLQEGQLRIVLSWGSQPSDLDSHLVTPTIEGNSYHILYNSKGVSNRAPYVQLDVDDTSSYGPETTTVYARYPGKYYYYVHNFSEKGNSNSQGLTTSGAKVDVYSDKGLVKSYNVLLSGTGTYWQVFSYDGTTGEIETINNWFGRYHHAHRRQVVRRGWTNIL
;
A
#
# COMPACT_ATOMS: atom_id res chain seq x y z
N MET A 1 4.23 -18.74 18.47
CA MET A 1 5.52 -19.29 18.00
C MET A 1 6.60 -18.28 18.40
N LYS A 2 7.59 -18.66 19.21
CA LYS A 2 8.72 -17.79 19.57
C LYS A 2 9.87 -18.13 18.62
N PHE A 3 10.42 -17.14 17.93
CA PHE A 3 11.64 -17.30 17.15
C PHE A 3 12.82 -16.86 18.03
N PRO A 4 13.64 -17.78 18.56
CA PRO A 4 14.89 -17.37 19.18
C PRO A 4 15.83 -16.86 18.08
N VAL A 5 16.22 -15.59 18.16
CA VAL A 5 17.35 -15.07 17.39
C VAL A 5 18.60 -15.45 18.17
N VAL A 6 19.36 -16.40 17.64
CA VAL A 6 20.68 -16.77 18.18
C VAL A 6 21.72 -16.07 17.31
N SER A 7 22.46 -15.12 17.89
CA SER A 7 23.66 -14.59 17.28
C SER A 7 24.79 -15.57 17.56
N ILE A 8 25.30 -16.22 16.51
CA ILE A 8 26.46 -17.11 16.59
C ILE A 8 27.61 -16.35 15.93
N GLY A 9 28.66 -16.05 16.70
CA GLY A 9 29.84 -15.35 16.17
C GLY A 9 30.43 -16.10 14.98
N GLU A 10 30.79 -15.34 13.93
CA GLU A 10 31.59 -15.75 12.78
C GLU A 10 30.92 -16.59 11.67
N LYS A 11 29.58 -16.66 11.60
CA LYS A 11 28.90 -17.25 10.42
C LYS A 11 28.01 -16.24 9.70
N THR A 12 28.46 -15.80 8.53
CA THR A 12 27.63 -15.02 7.59
C THR A 12 26.71 -15.97 6.83
N GLU A 13 25.48 -16.18 7.32
CA GLU A 13 24.42 -16.79 6.52
C GLU A 13 23.67 -15.68 5.78
N GLY A 14 23.93 -15.54 4.48
CA GLY A 14 23.23 -14.58 3.61
C GLY A 14 21.76 -14.93 3.49
N GLY A 15 20.87 -13.96 3.71
CA GLY A 15 19.42 -14.10 3.53
C GLY A 15 18.57 -13.72 4.75
N GLN A 16 19.16 -13.32 5.86
CA GLN A 16 18.40 -12.87 7.04
C GLN A 16 18.03 -11.38 6.92
N ASN A 17 17.10 -11.07 6.02
CA ASN A 17 16.41 -9.77 6.04
C ASN A 17 15.40 -9.78 7.18
N ALA A 18 15.88 -9.63 8.42
CA ALA A 18 15.00 -9.35 9.55
C ALA A 18 14.51 -7.90 9.40
N LEU A 19 13.28 -7.73 8.91
CA LEU A 19 12.54 -6.49 9.09
C LEU A 19 12.38 -6.31 10.62
N LEU A 20 13.30 -5.57 11.25
CA LEU A 20 13.25 -5.16 12.65
C LEU A 20 12.16 -4.09 12.82
N THR A 21 10.92 -4.48 12.58
CA THR A 21 9.79 -3.58 12.70
C THR A 21 9.09 -3.85 14.02
N PRO A 22 8.61 -2.82 14.74
CA PRO A 22 7.86 -3.02 15.98
C PRO A 22 6.71 -4.00 15.78
N LEU A 23 6.49 -4.88 16.77
CA LEU A 23 5.34 -5.78 16.77
C LEU A 23 4.06 -4.95 16.58
N LEU A 24 3.26 -5.34 15.60
CA LEU A 24 1.97 -4.71 15.33
C LEU A 24 0.96 -5.15 16.40
N GLN A 25 0.21 -4.18 16.90
CA GLN A 25 -0.92 -4.45 17.78
C GLN A 25 -2.13 -4.89 16.95
N GLU A 26 -3.10 -5.53 17.59
CA GLU A 26 -4.35 -5.93 16.93
C GLU A 26 -5.00 -4.73 16.23
N GLY A 27 -5.39 -4.91 14.97
CA GLY A 27 -5.99 -3.86 14.15
C GLY A 27 -5.00 -2.91 13.46
N GLN A 28 -3.70 -3.00 13.75
CA GLN A 28 -2.66 -2.31 12.99
C GLN A 28 -2.29 -3.07 11.72
N LEU A 29 -1.92 -2.33 10.69
CA LEU A 29 -1.34 -2.86 9.46
C LEU A 29 -0.04 -2.15 9.13
N ARG A 30 0.94 -2.90 8.63
CA ARG A 30 2.14 -2.36 7.98
C ARG A 30 2.20 -2.82 6.54
N ILE A 31 2.38 -1.89 5.63
CA ILE A 31 2.40 -2.12 4.19
C ILE A 31 3.78 -1.71 3.71
N VAL A 32 4.51 -2.66 3.13
CA VAL A 32 5.87 -2.46 2.65
C VAL A 32 5.87 -2.59 1.14
N LEU A 33 6.22 -1.50 0.45
CA LEU A 33 6.46 -1.45 -0.98
C LEU A 33 7.97 -1.56 -1.22
N SER A 34 8.37 -2.46 -2.12
CA SER A 34 9.74 -2.60 -2.64
C SER A 34 9.69 -2.75 -4.15
N TRP A 35 10.75 -2.37 -4.86
CA TRP A 35 10.81 -2.49 -6.32
C TRP A 35 12.23 -2.68 -6.84
N GLY A 36 12.38 -2.84 -8.15
CA GLY A 36 13.68 -2.96 -8.82
C GLY A 36 14.35 -1.61 -9.07
N SER A 37 15.35 -1.60 -9.95
CA SER A 37 16.12 -0.39 -10.28
C SER A 37 15.37 0.61 -11.15
N GLN A 38 14.33 0.16 -11.85
CA GLN A 38 13.53 0.95 -12.79
C GLN A 38 12.06 0.59 -12.58
N PRO A 39 11.12 1.55 -12.58
CA PRO A 39 11.36 2.99 -12.59
C PRO A 39 12.14 3.44 -11.35
N SER A 40 12.78 4.60 -11.42
CA SER A 40 13.66 5.05 -10.35
C SER A 40 12.92 5.35 -9.05
N ASP A 41 11.63 5.66 -9.14
CA ASP A 41 10.82 6.17 -8.05
C ASP A 41 9.37 5.66 -8.16
N LEU A 42 8.95 4.91 -7.13
CA LEU A 42 7.59 4.43 -6.92
C LEU A 42 7.09 4.90 -5.56
N ASP A 43 5.97 5.62 -5.54
CA ASP A 43 5.34 6.07 -4.30
C ASP A 43 4.25 5.08 -3.84
N SER A 44 4.17 4.93 -2.52
CA SER A 44 3.00 4.40 -1.82
C SER A 44 1.94 5.49 -1.63
N HIS A 45 0.70 5.12 -1.92
CA HIS A 45 -0.46 5.97 -1.71
C HIS A 45 -1.53 5.21 -0.93
N LEU A 46 -2.04 5.81 0.15
CA LEU A 46 -3.13 5.24 0.92
C LEU A 46 -4.24 6.27 1.14
N VAL A 47 -5.46 5.92 0.76
CA VAL A 47 -6.65 6.73 0.99
C VAL A 47 -7.44 6.13 2.14
N THR A 48 -7.73 6.93 3.16
CA THR A 48 -8.49 6.49 4.33
C THR A 48 -9.99 6.57 4.09
N PRO A 49 -10.80 5.80 4.85
CA PRO A 49 -12.20 6.15 5.05
C PRO A 49 -12.33 7.52 5.74
N THR A 50 -13.55 7.97 5.97
CA THR A 50 -13.81 9.16 6.77
C THR A 50 -13.43 8.91 8.23
N ILE A 51 -12.42 9.63 8.70
CA ILE A 51 -11.94 9.63 10.08
C ILE A 51 -12.19 11.05 10.61
N GLU A 52 -12.95 11.16 11.70
CA GLU A 52 -13.24 12.46 12.34
C GLU A 52 -13.75 13.53 11.35
N GLY A 53 -14.60 13.10 10.40
CA GLY A 53 -15.23 13.98 9.42
C GLY A 53 -14.46 14.19 8.11
N ASN A 54 -13.23 13.67 7.98
CA ASN A 54 -12.40 13.87 6.79
C ASN A 54 -11.85 12.55 6.23
N SER A 55 -11.71 12.47 4.91
CA SER A 55 -10.91 11.42 4.26
C SER A 55 -9.53 11.99 3.95
N TYR A 56 -8.49 11.21 4.22
CA TYR A 56 -7.10 11.61 4.09
C TYR A 56 -6.43 10.81 2.98
N HIS A 57 -5.47 11.45 2.31
CA HIS A 57 -4.60 10.81 1.33
C HIS A 57 -3.17 10.88 1.83
N ILE A 58 -2.60 9.71 2.09
CA ILE A 58 -1.27 9.52 2.64
C ILE A 58 -0.35 9.23 1.46
N LEU A 59 0.67 10.07 1.29
CA LEU A 59 1.67 10.01 0.23
C LEU A 59 2.90 10.84 0.63
N TYR A 60 3.95 10.88 -0.20
CA TYR A 60 5.23 11.55 0.11
C TYR A 60 5.10 12.99 0.67
N ASN A 61 4.19 13.81 0.13
CA ASN A 61 4.00 15.21 0.56
C ASN A 61 2.93 15.39 1.67
N SER A 62 2.27 14.31 2.07
CA SER A 62 1.23 14.28 3.09
C SER A 62 1.35 12.97 3.88
N LYS A 63 2.45 12.83 4.62
CA LYS A 63 2.87 11.57 5.25
C LYS A 63 1.95 11.08 6.37
N GLY A 64 0.98 11.87 6.81
CA GLY A 64 0.12 11.53 7.94
C GLY A 64 0.85 11.54 9.29
N VAL A 65 0.22 10.97 10.30
CA VAL A 65 0.73 10.91 11.69
C VAL A 65 0.03 9.78 12.44
N SER A 66 0.74 9.15 13.38
CA SER A 66 0.29 7.97 14.11
C SER A 66 -0.66 8.25 15.29
N ASN A 67 -0.60 9.42 15.91
CA ASN A 67 -1.24 9.71 17.21
C ASN A 67 -2.47 10.63 17.16
N ARG A 68 -2.92 11.02 15.97
CA ARG A 68 -4.16 11.75 15.69
C ARG A 68 -4.59 11.41 14.27
N ALA A 69 -5.81 11.79 13.87
CA ALA A 69 -6.26 11.61 12.49
C ALA A 69 -5.16 12.08 11.50
N PRO A 70 -4.75 11.24 10.54
CA PRO A 70 -5.43 10.03 10.06
C PRO A 70 -5.14 8.71 10.80
N TYR A 71 -4.27 8.69 11.81
CA TYR A 71 -3.74 7.46 12.44
C TYR A 71 -3.07 6.51 11.43
N VAL A 72 -2.54 7.09 10.36
CA VAL A 72 -1.79 6.42 9.30
C VAL A 72 -0.55 7.26 9.04
N GLN A 73 0.60 6.62 8.90
CA GLN A 73 1.85 7.31 8.63
C GLN A 73 2.65 6.60 7.54
N LEU A 74 3.23 7.38 6.63
CA LEU A 74 4.33 6.97 5.76
C LEU A 74 5.64 7.16 6.55
N ASP A 75 6.23 6.05 7.00
CA ASP A 75 7.34 6.02 7.96
C ASP A 75 8.71 6.17 7.26
N VAL A 76 8.86 5.57 6.09
CA VAL A 76 10.06 5.68 5.23
C VAL A 76 9.58 6.07 3.84
N ASP A 77 10.14 7.17 3.35
CA ASP A 77 9.95 7.73 2.03
C ASP A 77 11.33 7.71 1.38
N ASP A 78 11.54 6.73 0.49
CA ASP A 78 12.78 6.58 -0.26
C ASP A 78 12.52 7.02 -1.69
N THR A 79 13.00 8.22 -2.03
CA THR A 79 12.86 8.81 -3.37
C THR A 79 13.90 8.25 -4.36
N SER A 80 14.64 7.20 -3.98
CA SER A 80 15.66 6.56 -4.81
C SER A 80 15.30 5.09 -5.09
N SER A 81 15.88 4.54 -6.16
CA SER A 81 15.54 3.19 -6.65
C SER A 81 15.68 2.12 -5.56
N TYR A 82 15.00 0.99 -5.76
CA TYR A 82 14.94 -0.17 -4.85
C TYR A 82 14.00 -0.05 -3.64
N GLY A 83 13.57 1.15 -3.26
CA GLY A 83 12.79 1.33 -2.02
C GLY A 83 13.52 0.74 -0.79
N PRO A 84 12.85 0.49 0.33
CA PRO A 84 11.40 0.35 0.47
C PRO A 84 10.69 1.63 0.93
N GLU A 85 9.41 1.74 0.59
CA GLU A 85 8.48 2.62 1.30
C GLU A 85 7.61 1.83 2.28
N THR A 86 7.39 2.39 3.47
CA THR A 86 6.59 1.72 4.52
C THR A 86 5.47 2.63 5.00
N THR A 87 4.22 2.20 4.78
CA THR A 87 3.03 2.85 5.36
C THR A 87 2.48 2.01 6.51
N THR A 88 2.28 2.61 7.68
CA THR A 88 1.67 1.96 8.85
C THR A 88 0.31 2.58 9.17
N VAL A 89 -0.73 1.75 9.29
CA VAL A 89 -2.05 2.08 9.86
C VAL A 89 -2.01 1.75 11.35
N TYR A 90 -2.02 2.77 12.20
CA TYR A 90 -1.91 2.63 13.66
C TYR A 90 -3.27 2.41 14.35
N ALA A 91 -4.35 2.88 13.73
CA ALA A 91 -5.72 2.60 14.16
C ALA A 91 -6.65 2.47 12.96
N ARG A 92 -7.51 1.44 12.98
CA ARG A 92 -8.54 1.23 11.97
C ARG A 92 -9.83 1.96 12.34
N TYR A 93 -10.43 2.62 11.35
CA TYR A 93 -11.75 3.24 11.43
C TYR A 93 -12.69 2.52 10.45
N PRO A 94 -14.01 2.42 10.77
CA PRO A 94 -14.97 1.80 9.88
C PRO A 94 -14.96 2.40 8.47
N GLY A 95 -14.95 1.54 7.46
CA GLY A 95 -14.92 1.91 6.05
C GLY A 95 -13.70 1.35 5.31
N LYS A 96 -13.59 1.68 4.02
CA LYS A 96 -12.54 1.14 3.15
C LYS A 96 -11.33 2.06 3.10
N TYR A 97 -10.17 1.47 3.34
CA TYR A 97 -8.87 2.01 2.97
C TYR A 97 -8.52 1.48 1.58
N TYR A 98 -7.92 2.31 0.73
CA TYR A 98 -7.44 1.89 -0.59
C TYR A 98 -5.95 2.15 -0.72
N TYR A 99 -5.20 1.15 -1.12
CA TYR A 99 -3.76 1.24 -1.31
C TYR A 99 -3.39 1.17 -2.79
N TYR A 100 -2.47 2.04 -3.19
CA TYR A 100 -1.96 2.16 -4.56
C TYR A 100 -0.44 2.26 -4.56
N VAL A 101 0.13 1.81 -5.67
CA VAL A 101 1.50 2.13 -6.08
C VAL A 101 1.41 3.10 -7.25
N HIS A 102 2.14 4.21 -7.14
CA HIS A 102 2.24 5.21 -8.18
C HIS A 102 3.65 5.23 -8.76
N ASN A 103 3.76 5.21 -10.08
CA ASN A 103 5.03 5.45 -10.76
C ASN A 103 5.22 6.94 -10.99
N PHE A 104 5.86 7.58 -10.01
CA PHE A 104 6.17 9.01 -10.04
C PHE A 104 7.07 9.40 -11.21
N SER A 105 8.02 8.52 -11.55
CA SER A 105 8.99 8.74 -12.63
C SER A 105 8.30 9.00 -13.98
N GLU A 106 7.16 8.36 -14.21
CA GLU A 106 6.37 8.44 -15.44
C GLU A 106 5.23 9.49 -15.38
N LYS A 107 5.10 10.18 -14.24
CA LYS A 107 4.17 11.29 -14.01
C LYS A 107 2.71 10.92 -14.38
N GLY A 108 2.13 11.63 -15.36
CA GLY A 108 0.75 11.45 -15.81
C GLY A 108 0.63 10.68 -17.13
N ASN A 109 1.65 9.92 -17.53
CA ASN A 109 1.63 9.15 -18.78
C ASN A 109 0.65 7.97 -18.68
N SER A 110 -0.59 8.20 -19.08
CA SER A 110 -1.67 7.20 -18.96
C SER A 110 -1.47 5.92 -19.78
N ASN A 111 -0.51 5.92 -20.70
CA ASN A 111 -0.15 4.76 -21.51
C ASN A 111 1.16 4.11 -21.05
N SER A 112 1.73 4.55 -19.92
CA SER A 112 2.99 4.01 -19.41
C SER A 112 2.86 2.53 -19.08
N GLN A 113 3.93 1.78 -19.34
CA GLN A 113 4.09 0.39 -18.92
C GLN A 113 5.21 0.25 -17.88
N GLY A 114 5.76 1.37 -17.36
CA GLY A 114 6.90 1.33 -16.45
C GLY A 114 6.64 0.52 -15.18
N LEU A 115 5.40 0.49 -14.70
CA LEU A 115 5.03 -0.34 -13.55
C LEU A 115 5.12 -1.85 -13.84
N THR A 116 4.78 -2.33 -15.05
CA THR A 116 4.75 -3.77 -15.33
C THR A 116 6.13 -4.41 -15.35
N THR A 117 7.17 -3.59 -15.54
CA THR A 117 8.59 -4.00 -15.52
C THR A 117 9.29 -3.63 -14.22
N SER A 118 8.56 -3.03 -13.26
CA SER A 118 9.16 -2.45 -12.06
C SER A 118 9.71 -3.46 -11.05
N GLY A 119 9.25 -4.70 -11.11
CA GLY A 119 9.47 -5.67 -10.03
C GLY A 119 8.81 -5.25 -8.71
N ALA A 120 7.84 -4.33 -8.73
CA ALA A 120 7.18 -3.86 -7.52
C ALA A 120 6.48 -5.01 -6.77
N LYS A 121 6.72 -5.05 -5.47
CA LYS A 121 6.16 -6.01 -4.53
C LYS A 121 5.60 -5.28 -3.32
N VAL A 122 4.38 -5.63 -2.93
CA VAL A 122 3.69 -5.11 -1.75
C VAL A 122 3.44 -6.23 -0.77
N ASP A 123 4.10 -6.16 0.38
CA ASP A 123 3.90 -7.07 1.50
C ASP A 123 3.07 -6.38 2.60
N VAL A 124 2.00 -7.03 3.05
CA VAL A 124 1.09 -6.52 4.09
C VAL A 124 1.20 -7.39 5.33
N TYR A 125 1.52 -6.74 6.45
CA TYR A 125 1.69 -7.35 7.76
C TYR A 125 0.59 -6.89 8.71
N SER A 126 0.14 -7.79 9.59
CA SER A 126 -0.67 -7.48 10.76
C SER A 126 0.03 -7.96 12.03
N ASP A 127 -0.65 -7.85 13.17
CA ASP A 127 -0.34 -8.54 14.43
C ASP A 127 -0.02 -10.04 14.29
N LYS A 128 -0.47 -10.68 13.20
CA LYS A 128 -0.24 -12.11 12.90
C LYS A 128 0.96 -12.36 12.00
N GLY A 129 1.72 -11.33 11.64
CA GLY A 129 2.82 -11.40 10.67
C GLY A 129 2.36 -11.08 9.24
N LEU A 130 3.05 -11.66 8.24
CA LEU A 130 2.72 -11.44 6.82
C LEU A 130 1.35 -12.07 6.48
N VAL A 131 0.39 -11.25 6.08
CA VAL A 131 -0.99 -11.69 5.76
C VAL A 131 -1.29 -11.68 4.27
N LYS A 132 -0.63 -10.81 3.49
CA LYS A 132 -0.75 -10.77 2.02
C LYS A 132 0.58 -10.35 1.38
N SER A 133 0.80 -10.86 0.17
CA SER A 133 1.92 -10.46 -0.68
C SER A 133 1.41 -10.30 -2.11
N TYR A 134 1.76 -9.20 -2.76
CA TYR A 134 1.35 -8.86 -4.12
C TYR A 134 2.57 -8.56 -4.96
N ASN A 135 2.66 -9.20 -6.12
CA ASN A 135 3.61 -8.81 -7.17
C ASN A 135 2.86 -8.00 -8.22
N VAL A 136 3.51 -6.97 -8.76
CA VAL A 136 2.96 -6.19 -9.86
C VAL A 136 2.63 -7.11 -11.05
N LEU A 137 1.51 -6.84 -11.72
CA LEU A 137 1.14 -7.61 -12.91
C LEU A 137 2.05 -7.26 -14.08
N LEU A 138 2.41 -8.27 -14.87
CA LEU A 138 3.27 -8.12 -16.05
C LEU A 138 2.55 -7.49 -17.26
N SER A 139 1.27 -7.13 -17.09
CA SER A 139 0.44 -6.49 -18.09
C SER A 139 -0.44 -5.42 -17.46
N GLY A 140 -0.56 -4.29 -18.15
CA GLY A 140 -1.33 -3.13 -17.71
C GLY A 140 -0.81 -1.85 -18.37
N THR A 141 -1.59 -0.78 -18.30
CA THR A 141 -1.18 0.55 -18.75
C THR A 141 -1.61 1.60 -17.75
N GLY A 142 -0.75 2.60 -17.56
CA GLY A 142 -0.97 3.71 -16.66
C GLY A 142 0.13 3.84 -15.61
N THR A 143 0.02 4.88 -14.79
CA THR A 143 1.00 5.20 -13.74
C THR A 143 0.54 4.81 -12.35
N TYR A 144 -0.69 4.30 -12.19
CA TYR A 144 -1.20 3.81 -10.90
C TYR A 144 -1.61 2.35 -10.98
N TRP A 145 -1.20 1.58 -9.98
CA TRP A 145 -1.68 0.24 -9.70
C TRP A 145 -2.42 0.25 -8.35
N GLN A 146 -3.73 0.05 -8.38
CA GLN A 146 -4.52 -0.19 -7.17
C GLN A 146 -4.36 -1.64 -6.76
N VAL A 147 -3.74 -1.86 -5.61
CA VAL A 147 -3.31 -3.19 -5.17
C VAL A 147 -4.47 -3.90 -4.46
N PHE A 148 -4.96 -3.29 -3.38
CA PHE A 148 -5.99 -3.88 -2.52
C PHE A 148 -6.87 -2.79 -1.87
N SER A 149 -7.99 -3.22 -1.30
CA SER A 149 -8.69 -2.46 -0.25
C SER A 149 -8.62 -3.20 1.09
N TYR A 150 -8.66 -2.43 2.17
CA TYR A 150 -8.71 -2.94 3.53
C TYR A 150 -9.97 -2.42 4.22
N ASP A 151 -10.76 -3.32 4.78
CA ASP A 151 -11.96 -2.98 5.53
C ASP A 151 -11.61 -2.72 7.00
N GLY A 152 -11.71 -1.46 7.43
CA GLY A 152 -11.42 -1.11 8.81
C GLY A 152 -12.44 -1.62 9.83
N THR A 153 -13.60 -2.11 9.39
CA THR A 153 -14.60 -2.73 10.26
C THR A 153 -14.28 -4.22 10.46
N THR A 154 -14.12 -4.97 9.37
CA THR A 154 -13.96 -6.43 9.43
C THR A 154 -12.50 -6.87 9.57
N GLY A 155 -11.55 -6.03 9.16
CA GLY A 155 -10.15 -6.40 9.03
C GLY A 155 -9.84 -7.17 7.74
N GLU A 156 -10.80 -7.28 6.81
CA GLU A 156 -10.63 -8.04 5.57
C GLU A 156 -9.81 -7.25 4.53
N ILE A 157 -8.92 -7.94 3.82
CA ILE A 157 -8.14 -7.40 2.70
C ILE A 157 -8.67 -7.99 1.40
N GLU A 158 -9.26 -7.15 0.56
CA GLU A 158 -9.78 -7.51 -0.76
C GLU A 158 -8.76 -7.14 -1.84
N THR A 159 -8.40 -8.11 -2.69
CA THR A 159 -7.47 -7.89 -3.80
C THR A 159 -8.18 -7.20 -4.95
N ILE A 160 -7.59 -6.13 -5.50
CA ILE A 160 -8.20 -5.36 -6.59
C ILE A 160 -7.43 -5.53 -7.89
N ASN A 161 -6.11 -5.29 -7.88
CA ASN A 161 -5.24 -5.38 -9.07
C ASN A 161 -5.76 -4.64 -10.31
N ASN A 162 -6.03 -3.34 -10.16
CA ASN A 162 -6.54 -2.50 -11.24
C ASN A 162 -5.55 -1.39 -11.63
N TRP A 163 -5.60 -0.96 -12.90
CA TRP A 163 -4.68 -0.02 -13.51
C TRP A 163 -5.35 1.32 -13.84
N PHE A 164 -4.65 2.43 -13.60
CA PHE A 164 -5.15 3.76 -13.93
C PHE A 164 -4.06 4.65 -14.53
N GLY A 165 -4.44 5.43 -15.54
CA GLY A 165 -3.52 6.37 -16.19
C GLY A 165 -3.35 7.71 -15.47
N ARG A 166 -4.25 8.04 -14.55
CA ARG A 166 -4.18 9.17 -13.62
C ARG A 166 -4.82 8.75 -12.31
N TYR A 167 -4.45 9.42 -11.21
CA TYR A 167 -5.15 9.24 -9.95
C TYR A 167 -6.63 9.60 -10.14
N HIS A 168 -7.49 8.58 -10.18
CA HIS A 168 -8.92 8.78 -10.23
C HIS A 168 -9.44 8.76 -8.79
N HIS A 169 -10.06 9.85 -8.34
CA HIS A 169 -10.93 9.88 -7.15
C HIS A 169 -12.22 9.02 -7.33
N ALA A 170 -12.12 7.86 -8.00
CA ALA A 170 -13.22 7.03 -8.44
C ALA A 170 -14.09 6.50 -7.27
N HIS A 171 -13.60 6.55 -6.05
CA HIS A 171 -14.31 6.03 -4.86
C HIS A 171 -15.44 6.91 -4.34
N ARG A 172 -15.67 8.10 -4.92
CA ARG A 172 -16.94 8.83 -4.73
C ARG A 172 -18.06 8.39 -5.68
N ARG A 173 -17.82 7.50 -6.66
CA ARG A 173 -18.77 7.20 -7.75
C ARG A 173 -18.90 5.72 -8.14
N GLN A 174 -18.75 4.77 -7.21
CA GLN A 174 -19.04 3.35 -7.50
C GLN A 174 -20.28 2.75 -6.83
N VAL A 175 -21.06 3.51 -6.06
CA VAL A 175 -22.34 3.01 -5.50
C VAL A 175 -23.55 3.25 -6.44
N VAL A 176 -23.41 3.99 -7.55
CA VAL A 176 -24.56 4.39 -8.40
C VAL A 176 -24.52 3.79 -9.82
N ARG A 177 -23.57 2.89 -10.13
CA ARG A 177 -23.45 2.30 -11.49
C ARG A 177 -23.53 0.78 -11.53
N ARG A 178 -24.42 0.20 -10.73
CA ARG A 178 -25.02 -1.11 -10.99
C ARG A 178 -26.51 -1.03 -10.68
N GLY A 179 -27.29 -0.60 -11.65
CA GLY A 179 -28.75 -0.44 -11.51
C GLY A 179 -29.39 -0.08 -12.83
N TRP A 180 -29.31 -1.00 -13.79
CA TRP A 180 -30.27 -1.03 -14.89
C TRP A 180 -31.56 -1.66 -14.35
N THR A 181 -32.62 -0.86 -14.24
CA THR A 181 -34.01 -1.27 -14.56
C THR A 181 -34.83 -0.01 -14.82
N ASN A 182 -35.57 -0.06 -15.92
CA ASN A 182 -36.34 1.02 -16.53
C ASN A 182 -37.55 1.47 -15.68
N ILE A 183 -37.84 2.78 -15.79
CA ILE A 183 -39.14 3.41 -16.15
C ILE A 183 -40.41 2.73 -15.61
N LEU A 184 -41.12 3.44 -14.72
CA LEU A 184 -42.32 4.21 -15.09
C LEU A 184 -42.16 5.65 -14.59
#